data_AF-A0A0D3CA51-F1
#
_entry.id   AF-A0A0D3CA51-F1
#
_cell.length_a   1.000
_cell.length_b   1.000
_cell.length_c   1.000
_cell.angle_alpha   90.00
_cell.angle_beta   90.00
_cell.angle_gamma   90.00
#
_symmetry.space_group_name_H-M   'P 1'
#
loop_
_entity.id
_entity.type
_entity.pdbx_description
1 polymer ?
#
loop_
_entity_poly.entity_id
_entity_poly.type
_entity_poly.pdbx_seq_one_letter_code
_entity_poly.pdbx_strand_id
1 'polypeptide(L)'
;MNQRLQQAAESGSINDLYALIDENPCILENIDAMPFVNTPLHIAASCGEIAFAVEMLNLKPSFAKKLNTNGCSPLHLAVEKDQQELVTWLLRIDPSLAGVKGREGITLFHLLVLRANVDLVVECLITSPECIKDVSVNGQNALHLAVVNERFEVLQVLTGWIQRMSQKNARSIEYSVLNKKDLTVNTPLHRAAY
;
A
#
# COMPACT_ATOMS: atom_id res chain seq x y z
N MET A 1 -22.08 -1.77 3.90
CA MET A 1 -22.01 -0.30 3.77
C MET A 1 -23.30 0.19 3.12
N ASN A 2 -23.76 1.42 3.42
CA ASN A 2 -24.96 2.00 2.79
C ASN A 2 -24.76 2.12 1.27
N GLN A 3 -25.74 1.69 0.46
CA GLN A 3 -25.68 1.73 -1.00
C GLN A 3 -25.52 3.15 -1.56
N ARG A 4 -26.16 4.16 -0.94
CA ARG A 4 -26.00 5.57 -1.36
C ARG A 4 -24.59 6.08 -1.11
N LEU A 5 -24.00 5.72 0.03
CA LEU A 5 -22.63 6.09 0.36
C LEU A 5 -21.62 5.39 -0.56
N GLN A 6 -21.91 4.14 -0.95
CA GLN A 6 -21.14 3.43 -1.96
C GLN A 6 -21.19 4.17 -3.30
N GLN A 7 -22.37 4.53 -3.79
CA GLN A 7 -22.53 5.26 -5.05
C GLN A 7 -21.82 6.62 -5.03
N ALA A 8 -21.89 7.36 -3.91
CA ALA A 8 -21.18 8.62 -3.76
C ALA A 8 -19.65 8.44 -3.86
N ALA A 9 -19.13 7.38 -3.24
CA ALA A 9 -17.71 7.05 -3.32
C ALA A 9 -17.28 6.51 -4.69
N GLU A 10 -18.16 5.78 -5.38
CA GLU A 10 -17.92 5.28 -6.74
C GLU A 10 -17.89 6.39 -7.77
N SER A 11 -18.75 7.41 -7.62
CA SER A 11 -18.86 8.55 -8.55
C SER A 11 -18.00 9.75 -8.19
N GLY A 12 -17.31 9.69 -7.04
CA GLY A 12 -16.54 10.82 -6.51
C GLY A 12 -17.40 12.01 -6.03
N SER A 13 -18.70 11.81 -5.82
CA SER A 13 -19.65 12.87 -5.47
C SER A 13 -19.53 13.30 -4.00
N ILE A 14 -18.80 14.39 -3.77
CA ILE A 14 -18.67 15.03 -2.45
C ILE A 14 -20.03 15.58 -1.98
N ASN A 15 -20.86 16.09 -2.88
CA ASN A 15 -22.19 16.61 -2.52
C ASN A 15 -23.09 15.51 -1.95
N ASP A 16 -23.10 14.32 -2.56
CA ASP A 16 -23.90 13.19 -2.05
C ASP A 16 -23.36 12.68 -0.71
N LEU A 17 -22.03 12.74 -0.51
CA LEU A 17 -21.43 12.45 0.78
C LEU A 17 -21.96 13.39 1.87
N TYR A 18 -21.94 14.71 1.63
CA TYR A 18 -22.43 15.68 2.60
C TYR A 18 -23.94 15.57 2.84
N ALA A 19 -24.74 15.31 1.81
CA ALA A 19 -26.16 15.04 1.99
C ALA A 19 -26.42 13.84 2.93
N LEU A 20 -25.60 12.78 2.83
CA LEU A 20 -25.68 11.62 3.72
C LEU A 20 -25.19 11.91 5.15
N ILE A 21 -24.20 12.80 5.30
CA ILE A 21 -23.73 13.26 6.62
C ILE A 21 -24.79 14.14 7.28
N ASP A 22 -25.49 15.00 6.54
CA ASP A 22 -26.59 15.81 7.06
C ASP A 22 -27.77 14.92 7.52
N GLU A 23 -28.09 13.87 6.75
CA GLU A 23 -29.09 12.87 7.13
C GLU A 23 -28.65 12.05 8.37
N ASN A 24 -27.36 11.73 8.49
CA ASN A 24 -26.81 10.96 9.61
C ASN A 24 -25.38 11.42 9.95
N PRO A 25 -25.22 12.33 10.93
CA PRO A 25 -23.92 12.90 11.29
C PRO A 25 -22.89 11.88 11.79
N CYS A 26 -23.33 10.70 12.27
CA CYS A 26 -22.45 9.66 12.80
C CYS A 26 -22.14 8.55 11.77
N ILE A 27 -22.49 8.73 10.50
CA ILE A 27 -22.35 7.68 9.47
C ILE A 27 -20.91 7.17 9.34
N LEU A 28 -19.91 8.05 9.41
CA LEU A 28 -18.50 7.69 9.28
C LEU A 28 -17.96 7.02 10.56
N GLU A 29 -18.30 7.53 11.74
CA GLU A 29 -17.99 6.94 13.06
C GLU A 29 -18.49 5.49 13.17
N ASN A 30 -19.72 5.23 12.73
CA ASN A 30 -20.31 3.90 12.78
C ASN A 30 -19.55 2.90 11.89
N ILE A 31 -19.05 3.35 10.74
CA ILE A 31 -18.19 2.54 9.87
C ILE A 31 -16.83 2.34 10.54
N ASP A 32 -16.23 3.39 11.11
CA ASP A 32 -14.91 3.31 11.73
C ASP A 32 -14.87 2.39 12.96
N ALA A 33 -15.98 2.26 13.67
CA ALA A 33 -16.10 1.34 14.80
C ALA A 33 -15.92 -0.14 14.38
N MET A 34 -16.11 -0.49 13.11
CA MET A 34 -15.94 -1.85 12.62
C MET A 34 -14.45 -2.18 12.42
N PRO A 35 -13.93 -3.28 13.00
CA PRO A 35 -12.51 -3.64 12.87
C PRO A 35 -12.07 -3.89 11.41
N PHE A 36 -12.88 -4.68 10.68
CA PHE A 36 -12.68 -4.97 9.26
C PHE A 36 -13.93 -4.57 8.49
N VAL A 37 -13.79 -3.60 7.59
CA VAL A 37 -14.95 -3.04 6.88
C VAL A 37 -14.51 -2.41 5.56
N ASN A 38 -15.35 -2.53 4.54
CA ASN A 38 -15.17 -1.76 3.32
C ASN A 38 -15.65 -0.33 3.59
N THR A 39 -14.70 0.61 3.68
CA THR A 39 -14.98 2.05 3.90
C THR A 39 -15.23 2.76 2.57
N PRO A 40 -15.84 3.96 2.57
CA PRO A 40 -15.95 4.78 1.36
C PRO A 40 -14.59 5.05 0.71
N LEU A 41 -13.52 5.18 1.52
CA LEU A 41 -12.17 5.38 1.01
C LEU A 41 -11.63 4.16 0.24
N HIS A 42 -12.01 2.93 0.62
CA HIS A 42 -11.63 1.74 -0.15
C HIS A 42 -12.22 1.77 -1.56
N ILE A 43 -13.47 2.23 -1.68
CA ILE A 43 -14.18 2.31 -2.95
C ILE A 43 -13.63 3.43 -3.81
N ALA A 44 -13.48 4.63 -3.25
CA ALA A 44 -12.85 5.75 -3.94
C ALA A 44 -11.43 5.41 -4.43
N ALA A 45 -10.65 4.72 -3.59
CA ALA A 45 -9.32 4.24 -3.96
C ALA A 45 -9.35 3.19 -5.10
N SER A 46 -10.38 2.34 -5.15
CA SER A 46 -10.55 1.37 -6.23
C SER A 46 -10.98 2.00 -7.57
N CYS A 47 -11.75 3.10 -7.49
CA CYS A 47 -12.24 3.85 -8.65
C CYS A 47 -11.26 4.92 -9.15
N GLY A 48 -10.28 5.33 -8.33
CA GLY A 48 -9.35 6.41 -8.66
C GLY A 48 -9.89 7.81 -8.34
N GLU A 49 -10.90 7.92 -7.48
CA GLU A 49 -11.56 9.19 -7.15
C GLU A 49 -10.73 10.03 -6.18
N ILE A 50 -9.73 10.75 -6.69
CA ILE A 50 -8.73 11.48 -5.90
C ILE A 50 -9.38 12.54 -5.00
N ALA A 51 -10.26 13.39 -5.56
CA ALA A 51 -10.88 14.47 -4.79
C ALA A 51 -11.73 13.93 -3.62
N PHE A 52 -12.51 12.89 -3.89
CA PHE A 52 -13.31 12.23 -2.86
C PHE A 52 -12.43 11.52 -1.82
N ALA A 53 -11.35 10.87 -2.25
CA ALA A 53 -10.41 10.22 -1.33
C ALA A 53 -9.74 11.23 -0.39
N VAL A 54 -9.32 12.39 -0.91
CA VAL A 54 -8.75 13.48 -0.11
C VAL A 54 -9.79 14.03 0.87
N GLU A 55 -11.01 14.28 0.42
CA GLU A 55 -12.07 14.77 1.29
C GLU A 55 -12.40 13.77 2.41
N MET A 56 -12.47 12.48 2.07
CA MET A 56 -12.69 11.42 3.05
C MET A 56 -11.54 11.31 4.06
N LEU A 57 -10.29 11.58 3.66
CA LEU A 57 -9.15 11.63 4.57
C LEU A 57 -9.19 12.85 5.50
N ASN A 58 -9.68 13.99 5.02
CA ASN A 58 -9.87 15.18 5.87
C ASN A 58 -10.95 14.93 6.93
N LEU A 59 -12.05 14.30 6.54
CA LEU A 59 -13.16 13.99 7.44
C LEU A 59 -12.82 12.85 8.41
N LYS A 60 -12.14 11.80 7.91
CA LYS A 60 -11.87 10.58 8.67
C LYS A 60 -10.51 9.94 8.34
N PRO A 61 -9.40 10.49 8.88
CA PRO A 61 -8.05 9.99 8.60
C PRO A 61 -7.83 8.51 8.95
N SER A 62 -8.55 7.98 9.94
CA SER A 62 -8.45 6.56 10.34
C SER A 62 -8.76 5.59 9.21
N PHE A 63 -9.58 5.99 8.23
CA PHE A 63 -9.90 5.15 7.07
C PHE A 63 -8.68 4.81 6.21
N ALA A 64 -7.63 5.63 6.21
CA ALA A 64 -6.42 5.39 5.41
C ALA A 64 -5.72 4.07 5.75
N LYS A 65 -5.82 3.64 7.02
CA LYS A 65 -5.13 2.47 7.57
C LYS A 65 -6.09 1.31 7.89
N LYS A 66 -7.40 1.51 7.72
CA LYS A 66 -8.41 0.45 7.91
C LYS A 66 -8.23 -0.65 6.87
N LEU A 67 -8.46 -1.88 7.30
CA LEU A 67 -8.47 -3.04 6.42
C LEU A 67 -9.92 -3.45 6.15
N ASN A 68 -10.23 -3.80 4.91
CA ASN A 68 -11.49 -4.45 4.57
C ASN A 68 -11.47 -5.94 4.94
N THR A 69 -12.56 -6.65 4.64
CA THR A 69 -12.70 -8.10 4.94
C THR A 69 -11.73 -8.99 4.15
N ASN A 70 -11.13 -8.48 3.08
CA ASN A 70 -10.07 -9.18 2.34
C ASN A 70 -8.68 -8.95 2.95
N GLY A 71 -8.59 -8.08 3.97
CA GLY A 71 -7.34 -7.64 4.59
C GLY A 71 -6.59 -6.60 3.76
N CYS A 72 -7.25 -5.90 2.83
CA CYS A 72 -6.63 -4.84 2.03
C CYS A 72 -6.93 -3.48 2.65
N SER A 73 -5.95 -2.58 2.70
CA SER A 73 -6.21 -1.16 2.96
C SER A 73 -6.68 -0.45 1.67
N PRO A 74 -7.17 0.80 1.73
CA PRO A 74 -7.53 1.54 0.51
C PRO A 74 -6.37 1.61 -0.49
N LEU A 75 -5.15 1.82 0.00
CA LEU A 75 -3.96 1.93 -0.86
C LEU A 75 -3.60 0.58 -1.53
N HIS A 76 -3.88 -0.55 -0.87
CA HIS A 76 -3.74 -1.86 -1.51
C HIS A 76 -4.71 -1.98 -2.70
N LEU A 77 -5.98 -1.58 -2.51
CA LEU A 77 -6.98 -1.63 -3.58
C LEU A 77 -6.64 -0.69 -4.75
N ALA A 78 -6.10 0.50 -4.46
CA ALA A 78 -5.64 1.42 -5.50
C ALA A 78 -4.60 0.76 -6.41
N VAL A 79 -3.60 0.08 -5.83
CA VAL A 79 -2.60 -0.67 -6.61
C VAL A 79 -3.22 -1.87 -7.34
N GLU A 80 -4.12 -2.61 -6.71
CA GLU A 80 -4.80 -3.74 -7.35
C GLU A 80 -5.61 -3.31 -8.58
N LYS A 81 -6.17 -2.10 -8.55
CA LYS A 81 -6.97 -1.49 -9.61
C LYS A 81 -6.21 -0.55 -10.53
N ASP A 82 -4.88 -0.51 -10.41
CA ASP A 82 -3.99 0.32 -11.24
C ASP A 82 -4.26 1.83 -11.18
N GLN A 83 -4.73 2.30 -10.01
CA GLN A 83 -5.01 3.72 -9.75
C GLN A 83 -3.72 4.46 -9.32
N GLN A 84 -2.74 4.51 -10.22
CA GLN A 84 -1.38 4.97 -9.92
C GLN A 84 -1.33 6.42 -9.41
N GLU A 85 -2.07 7.32 -10.05
CA GLU A 85 -2.11 8.74 -9.67
C GLU A 85 -2.63 8.94 -8.24
N LEU A 86 -3.64 8.16 -7.85
CA LEU A 86 -4.17 8.17 -6.49
C LEU A 86 -3.14 7.63 -5.49
N VAL A 87 -2.40 6.57 -5.84
CA VAL A 87 -1.33 6.02 -4.99
C VAL A 87 -0.25 7.08 -4.73
N THR A 88 0.25 7.71 -5.80
CA THR A 88 1.22 8.81 -5.73
C THR A 88 0.72 9.95 -4.85
N TRP A 89 -0.53 10.39 -5.05
CA TRP A 89 -1.12 11.45 -4.24
C TRP A 89 -1.20 11.09 -2.75
N LEU A 90 -1.72 9.92 -2.41
CA LEU A 90 -1.87 9.49 -1.03
C LEU A 90 -0.53 9.30 -0.32
N LEU A 91 0.49 8.79 -1.01
CA LEU A 91 1.85 8.67 -0.46
C LEU A 91 2.51 10.03 -0.22
N ARG A 92 2.21 11.04 -1.05
CA ARG A 92 2.70 12.41 -0.83
C ARG A 92 2.04 13.08 0.38
N ILE A 93 0.78 12.75 0.64
CA ILE A 93 0.05 13.25 1.83
C ILE A 93 0.58 12.56 3.10
N ASP A 94 0.69 11.23 3.10
CA ASP A 94 1.20 10.46 4.23
C ASP A 94 2.09 9.30 3.76
N PRO A 95 3.42 9.48 3.76
CA PRO A 95 4.38 8.42 3.41
C PRO A 95 4.30 7.19 4.32
N SER A 96 3.74 7.31 5.52
CA SER A 96 3.59 6.18 6.46
C SER A 96 2.57 5.15 5.97
N LEU A 97 1.71 5.50 5.01
CA LEU A 97 0.75 4.59 4.41
C LEU A 97 1.43 3.44 3.62
N ALA A 98 2.67 3.65 3.16
CA ALA A 98 3.45 2.61 2.49
C ALA A 98 3.70 1.38 3.38
N GLY A 99 3.83 1.58 4.70
CA GLY A 99 4.12 0.54 5.68
C GLY A 99 2.88 -0.15 6.27
N VAL A 100 1.67 0.21 5.81
CA VAL A 100 0.44 -0.45 6.28
C VAL A 100 0.45 -1.90 5.81
N LYS A 101 0.37 -2.82 6.78
CA LYS A 101 0.35 -4.26 6.52
C LYS A 101 -1.08 -4.74 6.36
N GLY A 102 -1.40 -5.22 5.17
CA GLY A 102 -2.62 -5.95 4.88
C GLY A 102 -2.53 -7.44 5.22
N ARG A 103 -3.32 -8.24 4.52
CA ARG A 103 -3.34 -9.70 4.62
C ARG A 103 -1.93 -10.26 4.44
N GLU A 104 -1.59 -11.26 5.27
CA GLU A 104 -0.28 -11.94 5.24
C GLU A 104 0.92 -11.00 5.47
N GLY A 105 0.70 -9.82 6.04
CA GLY A 105 1.75 -8.83 6.27
C GLY A 105 2.27 -8.19 4.97
N ILE A 106 1.54 -8.37 3.86
CA ILE A 106 1.83 -7.70 2.60
C ILE A 106 1.62 -6.21 2.79
N THR A 107 2.55 -5.41 2.26
CA THR A 107 2.45 -3.94 2.25
C THR A 107 2.18 -3.49 0.84
N LEU A 108 1.87 -2.21 0.67
CA LEU A 108 1.79 -1.58 -0.65
C LEU A 108 3.05 -1.89 -1.49
N PHE A 109 4.22 -1.73 -0.90
CA PHE A 109 5.49 -1.92 -1.59
C PHE A 109 5.67 -3.35 -2.10
N HIS A 110 5.27 -4.34 -1.31
CA HIS A 110 5.23 -5.73 -1.75
C HIS A 110 4.30 -5.94 -2.95
N LEU A 111 3.11 -5.33 -2.96
CA LEU A 111 2.20 -5.42 -4.10
C LEU A 111 2.77 -4.79 -5.37
N LEU A 112 3.43 -3.62 -5.27
CA LEU A 112 4.07 -2.96 -6.40
C LEU A 112 5.14 -3.86 -7.04
N VAL A 113 5.93 -4.53 -6.20
CA VAL A 113 6.94 -5.51 -6.64
C VAL A 113 6.27 -6.69 -7.35
N LEU A 114 5.23 -7.28 -6.74
CA LEU A 114 4.51 -8.42 -7.31
C LEU A 114 3.86 -8.09 -8.66
N ARG A 115 3.37 -6.86 -8.83
CA ARG A 115 2.76 -6.37 -10.08
C ARG A 115 3.75 -5.86 -11.12
N ALA A 116 5.05 -5.83 -10.81
CA ALA A 116 6.09 -5.32 -11.70
C ALA A 116 5.93 -3.84 -12.08
N ASN A 117 5.32 -3.01 -11.22
CA ASN A 117 5.16 -1.59 -11.50
C ASN A 117 6.44 -0.81 -11.14
N VAL A 118 7.37 -0.74 -12.08
CA VAL A 118 8.71 -0.17 -11.87
C VAL A 118 8.65 1.30 -11.42
N ASP A 119 7.80 2.11 -12.05
CA ASP A 119 7.71 3.54 -11.78
C ASP A 119 7.21 3.80 -10.35
N LEU A 120 6.13 3.13 -9.93
CA LEU A 120 5.64 3.25 -8.56
C LEU A 120 6.59 2.62 -7.53
N VAL A 121 7.35 1.58 -7.88
CA VAL A 121 8.42 1.06 -7.01
C VAL A 121 9.47 2.15 -6.76
N VAL A 122 9.94 2.83 -7.80
CA VAL A 122 10.90 3.92 -7.69
C VAL A 122 10.33 5.07 -6.86
N GLU A 123 9.09 5.48 -7.15
CA GLU A 123 8.44 6.58 -6.43
C GLU A 123 8.24 6.25 -4.94
N CYS A 124 7.81 5.02 -4.63
CA CYS A 124 7.63 4.57 -3.26
C CYS A 124 8.97 4.52 -2.51
N LEU A 125 10.05 4.08 -3.16
CA LEU A 125 11.40 4.10 -2.57
C LEU A 125 11.91 5.52 -2.30
N ILE A 126 11.58 6.49 -3.15
CA ILE A 126 11.94 7.90 -2.96
C ILE A 126 11.15 8.50 -1.80
N THR A 127 9.83 8.26 -1.79
CA THR A 127 8.91 8.88 -0.83
C THR A 127 8.99 8.22 0.55
N SER A 128 9.22 6.92 0.60
CA SER A 128 9.24 6.13 1.84
C SER A 128 10.34 5.06 1.81
N PRO A 129 11.64 5.44 1.90
CA PRO A 129 12.76 4.51 1.72
C PRO A 129 12.78 3.32 2.68
N GLU A 130 12.15 3.46 3.85
CA GLU A 130 12.09 2.44 4.89
C GLU A 130 11.26 1.21 4.47
N CYS A 131 10.38 1.35 3.46
CA CYS A 131 9.52 0.27 2.96
C CYS A 131 10.33 -0.94 2.44
N ILE A 132 11.58 -0.74 2.02
CA ILE A 132 12.46 -1.81 1.55
C ILE A 132 12.80 -2.84 2.64
N LYS A 133 12.65 -2.46 3.92
CA LYS A 133 12.90 -3.33 5.08
C LYS A 133 11.66 -4.13 5.49
N ASP A 134 10.50 -3.83 4.92
CA ASP A 134 9.27 -4.53 5.25
C ASP A 134 9.39 -6.02 4.91
N VAL A 135 8.69 -6.81 5.72
CA VAL A 135 8.58 -8.25 5.54
C VAL A 135 7.15 -8.71 5.72
N SER A 136 6.76 -9.67 4.88
CA SER A 136 5.52 -10.43 5.01
C SER A 136 5.55 -11.34 6.24
N VAL A 137 4.42 -11.99 6.55
CA VAL A 137 4.32 -13.03 7.58
C VAL A 137 5.30 -14.17 7.32
N ASN A 138 5.62 -14.46 6.06
CA ASN A 138 6.61 -15.47 5.68
C ASN A 138 8.06 -14.99 5.83
N GLY A 139 8.30 -13.79 6.36
CA GLY A 139 9.63 -13.21 6.48
C GLY A 139 10.24 -12.77 5.15
N GLN A 140 9.45 -12.76 4.07
CA GLN A 140 9.88 -12.36 2.73
C GLN A 140 9.84 -10.84 2.62
N ASN A 141 10.96 -10.25 2.19
CA ASN A 141 11.03 -8.84 1.78
C ASN A 141 10.84 -8.69 0.26
N ALA A 142 10.86 -7.46 -0.23
CA ALA A 142 10.72 -7.12 -1.65
C ALA A 142 11.68 -7.91 -2.58
N LEU A 143 12.93 -8.17 -2.17
CA LEU A 143 13.87 -8.95 -2.99
C LEU A 143 13.45 -10.41 -3.12
N HIS A 144 12.98 -11.03 -2.04
CA HIS A 144 12.44 -12.40 -2.12
C HIS A 144 11.28 -12.46 -3.11
N LEU A 145 10.35 -11.51 -3.01
CA LEU A 145 9.18 -11.46 -3.89
C LEU A 145 9.58 -11.23 -5.35
N ALA A 146 10.53 -10.32 -5.61
CA ALA A 146 11.01 -10.05 -6.96
C ALA A 146 11.67 -11.28 -7.60
N VAL A 147 12.50 -12.01 -6.85
CA VAL A 147 13.15 -13.23 -7.34
C VAL A 147 12.13 -14.35 -7.59
N VAL A 148 11.30 -14.66 -6.60
CA VAL A 148 10.33 -15.77 -6.68
C VAL A 148 9.28 -15.56 -7.79
N ASN A 149 8.98 -14.31 -8.14
CA ASN A 149 8.00 -13.98 -9.18
C ASN A 149 8.65 -13.48 -10.49
N GLU A 150 9.96 -13.70 -10.66
CA GLU A 150 10.70 -13.38 -11.90
C GLU A 150 10.56 -11.92 -12.34
N ARG A 151 10.54 -10.98 -11.37
CA ARG A 151 10.40 -9.54 -11.60
C ARG A 151 11.77 -8.89 -11.80
N PHE A 152 12.44 -9.23 -12.91
CA PHE A 152 13.83 -8.84 -13.16
C PHE A 152 14.08 -7.33 -13.19
N GLU A 153 13.21 -6.55 -13.82
CA GLU A 153 13.36 -5.08 -13.89
C GLU A 153 13.23 -4.45 -12.49
N VAL A 154 12.25 -4.88 -11.71
CA VAL A 154 12.10 -4.46 -10.30
C VAL A 154 13.31 -4.89 -9.48
N LEU A 155 13.83 -6.10 -9.68
CA LEU A 155 15.03 -6.59 -9.00
C LEU A 155 16.24 -5.69 -9.29
N GLN A 156 16.44 -5.26 -10.53
CA GLN A 156 17.48 -4.31 -10.91
C GLN A 156 17.33 -2.97 -10.19
N VAL A 157 16.09 -2.44 -10.12
CA VAL A 157 15.80 -1.21 -9.36
C VAL A 157 16.12 -1.38 -7.87
N LEU A 158 15.65 -2.45 -7.23
CA LEU A 158 15.85 -2.71 -5.81
C LEU A 158 17.34 -2.85 -5.46
N THR A 159 18.07 -3.66 -6.22
CA THR A 159 19.51 -3.86 -6.01
C THR A 159 20.32 -2.60 -6.26
N GLY A 160 20.02 -1.87 -7.34
CA GLY A 160 20.63 -0.58 -7.63
C GLY A 160 20.32 0.48 -6.57
N TRP A 161 19.12 0.46 -5.99
CA TRP A 161 18.75 1.32 -4.86
C TRP A 161 19.57 1.00 -3.62
N ILE A 162 19.67 -0.28 -3.23
CA ILE A 162 20.46 -0.73 -2.07
C ILE A 162 21.93 -0.34 -2.22
N GLN A 163 22.52 -0.57 -3.40
CA GLN A 163 23.90 -0.19 -3.69
C GLN A 163 24.13 1.32 -3.53
N ARG A 164 23.23 2.16 -4.05
CA ARG A 164 23.29 3.62 -3.91
C ARG A 164 23.16 4.08 -2.46
N MET A 165 22.26 3.47 -1.69
CA MET A 165 22.06 3.81 -0.28
C MET A 165 23.24 3.36 0.59
N SER A 166 23.85 2.21 0.29
CA SER A 166 25.04 1.72 1.00
C SER A 166 26.23 2.67 0.93
N GLN A 167 26.35 3.46 -0.15
CA GLN A 167 27.40 4.48 -0.30
C GLN A 167 27.17 5.72 0.57
N LYS A 168 25.92 5.99 1.00
CA LYS A 168 25.54 7.20 1.76
C LYS A 168 25.18 6.93 3.22
N ASN A 169 24.61 5.77 3.54
CA ASN A 169 24.20 5.34 4.87
C ASN A 169 24.21 3.80 4.98
N ALA A 170 25.17 3.28 5.76
CA ALA A 170 25.18 2.00 6.49
C ALA A 170 25.12 0.66 5.72
N ARG A 171 26.22 -0.12 5.83
CA ARG A 171 26.30 -1.60 5.74
C ARG A 171 25.08 -2.35 6.32
N SER A 172 24.36 -1.74 7.26
CA SER A 172 23.20 -2.32 7.93
C SER A 172 22.02 -2.60 7.00
N ILE A 173 21.71 -1.75 6.02
CA ILE A 173 20.57 -1.99 5.11
C ILE A 173 20.91 -3.15 4.17
N GLU A 174 22.09 -3.09 3.57
CA GLU A 174 22.64 -4.17 2.74
C GLU A 174 22.59 -5.52 3.49
N TYR A 175 23.16 -5.57 4.70
CA TYR A 175 23.17 -6.78 5.51
C TYR A 175 21.76 -7.24 5.91
N SER A 176 20.89 -6.33 6.35
CA SER A 176 19.56 -6.68 6.86
C SER A 176 18.56 -7.06 5.77
N VAL A 177 18.70 -6.55 4.54
CA VAL A 177 17.78 -6.80 3.42
C VAL A 177 18.29 -7.92 2.52
N LEU A 178 19.57 -7.94 2.12
CA LEU A 178 20.11 -9.00 1.25
C LEU A 178 20.25 -10.34 1.98
N ASN A 179 20.65 -10.33 3.25
CA ASN A 179 20.84 -11.56 4.02
C ASN A 179 19.63 -11.91 4.88
N LYS A 180 18.49 -11.22 4.71
CA LYS A 180 17.26 -11.58 5.40
C LYS A 180 16.89 -13.01 5.02
N LYS A 181 16.66 -13.84 6.03
CA LYS A 181 16.12 -15.18 5.85
C LYS A 181 14.60 -15.15 6.02
N ASP A 182 13.91 -15.80 5.10
CA ASP A 182 12.48 -16.08 5.22
C ASP A 182 12.22 -17.22 6.23
N LEU A 183 10.96 -17.62 6.42
CA LEU A 183 10.59 -18.72 7.33
C LEU A 183 11.21 -20.08 6.96
N THR A 184 11.63 -20.26 5.70
CA THR A 184 12.32 -21.47 5.23
C THR A 184 13.84 -21.35 5.33
N VAL A 185 14.35 -20.33 6.03
CA VAL A 185 15.78 -20.07 6.25
C VAL A 185 16.53 -19.69 4.96
N ASN A 186 15.80 -19.36 3.89
CA ASN A 186 16.34 -18.96 2.60
C ASN A 186 16.45 -17.44 2.51
N THR A 187 17.55 -16.96 1.95
CA THR A 187 17.70 -15.55 1.55
C THR A 187 17.18 -15.35 0.13
N PRO A 188 17.03 -14.09 -0.36
CA PRO A 188 16.66 -13.85 -1.75
C PRO A 188 17.61 -14.55 -2.73
N LEU A 189 18.92 -14.61 -2.40
CA LEU A 189 19.91 -15.30 -3.23
C LEU A 189 19.72 -16.81 -3.25
N HIS A 190 19.38 -17.44 -2.11
CA HIS A 190 19.04 -18.86 -2.08
C HIS A 190 17.83 -19.16 -2.98
N ARG A 191 16.84 -18.26 -3.00
CA ARG A 191 15.65 -18.39 -3.87
C ARG A 191 15.94 -18.21 -5.36
N ALA A 192 17.04 -17.57 -5.74
CA ALA A 192 17.41 -17.35 -7.14
C ALA A 192 18.13 -18.56 -7.77
N ALA A 193 18.55 -19.54 -6.96
CA ALA A 193 19.29 -20.71 -7.40
C ALA A 193 18.39 -21.93 -7.72
N TYR A 194 17.07 -21.80 -7.52
CA TYR A 194 16.05 -22.79 -7.86
C TYR A 194 15.24 -22.31 -9.05
#